data_AF-A0A3D3PFG0-F1
#
_entry.id   AF-A0A3D3PFG0-F1
#
_cell.length_a   1.000
_cell.length_b   1.000
_cell.length_c   1.000
_cell.angle_alpha   90.00
_cell.angle_beta   90.00
_cell.angle_gamma   90.00
#
_symmetry.space_group_name_H-M   'P 1'
#
loop_
_entity.id
_entity.type
_entity.pdbx_description
1 polymer ?
#
loop_
_entity_poly.entity_id
_entity_poly.type
_entity_poly.pdbx_seq_one_letter_code
_entity_poly.pdbx_strand_id
1 'polypeptide(L)'
;MTVENMVKYSIDCWGSGEYEILKQNNQPHEAGLLKLDISKSLSMLSWEPKLTAVDSLTLTIDWYKEFHQSFTNINLYTENQITNYLNRYDE
;
A
#
# COMPACT_ATOMS: atom_id res chain seq x y z
N MET A 1 -5.18 6.37 7.08
CA MET A 1 -5.25 4.97 7.51
C MET A 1 -4.37 4.81 8.74
N THR A 2 -4.84 4.14 9.79
CA THR A 2 -4.01 3.84 10.98
C THR A 2 -3.15 2.60 10.72
N VAL A 3 -2.11 2.41 11.53
CA VAL A 3 -1.27 1.19 11.47
C VAL A 3 -2.10 -0.06 11.76
N GLU A 4 -2.99 0.00 12.75
CA GLU A 4 -3.88 -1.13 13.07
C GLU A 4 -4.75 -1.53 11.87
N ASN A 5 -5.37 -0.57 11.18
CA ASN A 5 -6.17 -0.88 10.00
C ASN A 5 -5.31 -1.43 8.86
N MET A 6 -4.08 -0.92 8.69
CA MET A 6 -3.14 -1.47 7.71
C MET A 6 -2.86 -2.94 8.00
N VAL A 7 -2.58 -3.32 9.25
CA VAL A 7 -2.33 -4.73 9.63
C VAL A 7 -3.56 -5.60 9.39
N LYS A 8 -4.77 -5.14 9.74
CA LYS A 8 -6.02 -5.88 9.47
C LYS A 8 -6.20 -6.15 7.98
N TYR A 9 -6.11 -5.11 7.15
CA TYR A 9 -6.22 -5.27 5.70
C TYR A 9 -5.10 -6.17 5.14
N SER A 10 -3.89 -6.11 5.72
CA SER A 10 -2.81 -7.01 5.32
C SER A 10 -3.15 -8.46 5.57
N ILE A 11 -3.69 -8.78 6.74
CA ILE A 11 -4.09 -10.15 7.11
C ILE A 11 -5.22 -10.63 6.19
N ASP A 12 -6.22 -9.77 5.93
CA ASP A 12 -7.33 -10.10 5.03
C ASP A 12 -6.82 -10.37 3.60
N CYS A 13 -5.93 -9.52 3.09
CA CYS A 13 -5.31 -9.71 1.78
C CYS A 13 -4.42 -10.95 1.75
N TRP A 14 -3.67 -11.22 2.82
CA TRP A 14 -2.80 -12.40 2.91
C TRP A 14 -3.61 -13.70 2.99
N GLY A 15 -4.72 -13.67 3.72
CA GLY A 15 -5.63 -14.80 3.97
C GLY A 15 -5.40 -15.49 5.31
N SER A 16 -4.35 -15.11 6.06
CA SER A 16 -4.09 -15.61 7.41
C SER A 16 -3.08 -14.72 8.15
N GLY A 17 -3.10 -14.77 9.47
CA GLY A 17 -2.20 -14.01 10.34
C GLY A 17 -2.92 -13.54 11.60
N GLU A 18 -2.15 -13.25 12.62
CA GLU A 18 -2.63 -12.70 13.88
C GLU A 18 -1.72 -11.54 14.29
N TYR A 19 -2.28 -10.58 15.02
CA TYR A 19 -1.52 -9.48 15.58
C TYR A 19 -2.03 -9.16 16.99
N GLU A 20 -1.14 -8.64 17.82
CA GLU A 20 -1.45 -8.19 19.17
C GLU A 20 -1.21 -6.68 19.29
N ILE A 21 -2.02 -6.01 20.11
CA ILE A 21 -1.82 -4.59 20.44
C ILE A 21 -1.26 -4.51 21.86
N LEU A 22 0.03 -4.24 21.95
CA LEU A 22 0.68 -3.99 23.24
C LEU A 22 0.45 -2.53 23.65
N LYS A 23 -0.44 -2.32 24.62
CA LYS A 23 -0.65 -0.98 25.21
C LYS A 23 0.45 -0.71 26.23
N GLN A 24 1.36 0.21 25.91
CA GLN A 24 2.30 0.74 26.91
C GLN A 24 1.69 1.99 27.56
N ASN A 25 1.58 1.97 28.89
CA ASN A 25 1.26 3.17 29.66
C ASN A 25 2.50 4.11 29.65
N ASN A 26 2.28 5.43 29.57
CA ASN A 26 3.32 6.48 29.46
C ASN A 26 4.03 6.63 28.09
N GLN A 27 3.35 6.39 26.97
CA GLN A 27 3.91 6.83 25.67
C GLN A 27 3.98 8.36 25.60
N PRO A 28 5.08 8.95 25.09
CA PRO A 28 5.15 10.38 24.85
C PRO A 28 4.03 10.79 23.89
N HIS A 29 3.52 12.02 24.02
CA HIS A 29 2.59 12.58 23.04
C HIS A 29 3.27 12.56 21.66
N GLU A 30 2.82 11.69 20.76
CA GLU A 30 3.29 11.71 19.38
C GLU A 30 2.97 13.08 18.78
N ALA A 31 3.94 13.64 18.06
CA ALA A 31 3.67 14.79 17.21
C ALA A 31 2.56 14.42 16.21
N GLY A 32 1.74 15.39 15.84
CA GLY A 32 0.70 15.17 14.84
C GLY A 32 1.26 14.58 13.54
N LEU A 33 0.41 13.90 12.78
CA LEU A 33 0.79 13.25 11.52
C LEU A 33 1.43 14.27 10.55
N LEU A 34 2.72 14.11 10.28
CA LEU A 34 3.41 14.87 9.26
C LEU A 34 2.90 14.43 7.88
N LYS A 35 2.46 15.40 7.08
CA LYS A 35 2.01 15.18 5.70
C LYS A 35 2.48 16.30 4.80
N LEU A 36 2.71 15.97 3.54
CA LEU A 36 3.01 16.95 2.50
C LEU A 36 1.73 17.44 1.84
N ASP A 37 1.71 18.72 1.45
CA ASP A 37 0.68 19.27 0.58
C ASP A 37 1.09 19.05 -0.89
N ILE A 38 0.25 18.34 -1.63
CA ILE A 38 0.48 17.99 -3.04
C ILE A 38 -0.21 18.94 -4.01
N SER A 39 -0.88 20.01 -3.55
CA SER A 39 -1.69 20.92 -4.37
C SER A 39 -0.92 21.54 -5.54
N LYS A 40 0.40 21.76 -5.38
CA LYS A 40 1.25 22.27 -6.45
C LYS A 40 1.40 21.25 -7.59
N SER A 41 1.62 19.98 -7.28
CA SER A 41 1.71 18.91 -8.29
C SER A 41 0.37 18.70 -9.00
N LEU A 42 -0.74 18.73 -8.25
CA LEU A 42 -2.10 18.63 -8.82
C LEU A 42 -2.35 19.76 -9.83
N SER A 43 -2.10 21.00 -9.43
CA SER A 43 -2.43 22.18 -10.25
C SER A 43 -1.47 22.44 -11.41
N MET A 44 -0.18 22.10 -11.28
CA MET A 44 0.83 22.46 -12.27
C MET A 44 1.20 21.32 -13.21
N LEU A 45 1.05 20.07 -12.79
CA LEU A 45 1.49 18.89 -13.56
C LEU A 45 0.32 18.04 -14.05
N SER A 46 -0.92 18.38 -13.66
CA SER A 46 -2.07 17.48 -13.79
C SER A 46 -1.78 16.08 -13.22
N TRP A 47 -0.89 16.03 -12.23
CA TRP A 47 -0.53 14.78 -11.57
C TRP A 47 -1.57 14.47 -10.52
N GLU A 48 -2.00 13.21 -10.41
CA GLU A 48 -2.88 12.76 -9.35
C GLU A 48 -2.45 11.37 -8.83
N PRO A 49 -2.69 11.07 -7.54
CA PRO A 49 -2.48 9.72 -7.00
C PRO A 49 -3.40 8.71 -7.67
N LYS A 50 -2.82 7.65 -8.25
CA LYS A 50 -3.57 6.59 -8.94
C LYS A 50 -4.04 5.43 -8.05
N LEU A 51 -3.49 5.33 -6.84
CA LEU A 51 -3.72 4.22 -5.91
C LEU A 51 -4.18 4.76 -4.57
N THR A 52 -5.22 4.14 -4.00
CA THR A 52 -5.52 4.33 -2.58
C THR A 52 -4.54 3.54 -1.72
N ALA A 53 -4.54 3.81 -0.40
CA ALA A 53 -3.69 3.05 0.52
C ALA A 53 -4.05 1.55 0.56
N VAL A 54 -5.31 1.19 0.31
CA VAL A 54 -5.76 -0.21 0.23
C VAL A 54 -5.26 -0.85 -1.07
N ASP A 55 -5.40 -0.16 -2.21
CA ASP A 55 -4.89 -0.66 -3.50
C ASP A 55 -3.38 -0.96 -3.45
N SER A 56 -2.61 0.00 -2.93
CA SER A 56 -1.16 -0.16 -2.79
C SER A 56 -0.79 -1.33 -1.87
N LEU A 57 -1.56 -1.53 -0.80
CA LEU A 57 -1.35 -2.64 0.12
C LEU A 57 -1.63 -3.99 -0.54
N THR A 58 -2.76 -4.12 -1.25
CA THR A 58 -3.13 -5.33 -1.99
C THR A 58 -2.08 -5.65 -3.05
N LEU A 59 -1.69 -4.69 -3.89
CA LEU A 59 -0.63 -4.88 -4.89
C LEU A 59 0.69 -5.35 -4.27
N THR A 60 1.07 -4.78 -3.12
CA THR A 60 2.28 -5.17 -2.40
C THR A 60 2.18 -6.62 -1.92
N ILE A 61 1.08 -7.00 -1.29
CA ILE A 61 0.88 -8.35 -0.75
C ILE A 61 0.81 -9.40 -1.85
N ASP A 62 0.10 -9.12 -2.94
CA ASP A 62 -0.02 -10.04 -4.06
C ASP A 62 1.34 -10.28 -4.73
N TRP A 63 2.18 -9.24 -4.82
CA TRP A 63 3.55 -9.40 -5.30
C TRP A 63 4.37 -10.33 -4.39
N TYR A 64 4.28 -10.19 -3.07
CA TYR A 64 4.96 -11.10 -2.14
C TYR A 64 4.43 -12.52 -2.21
N LYS A 65 3.12 -12.70 -2.38
CA LYS A 65 2.53 -14.03 -2.60
C LYS A 65 3.09 -14.69 -3.85
N GLU A 66 3.11 -13.97 -4.98
CA GLU A 66 3.66 -14.47 -6.23
C GLU A 66 5.15 -14.78 -6.08
N PHE A 67 5.92 -13.91 -5.42
CA PHE A 67 7.34 -14.15 -5.14
C PHE A 67 7.58 -15.46 -4.40
N HIS A 68 6.77 -15.73 -3.37
CA HIS A 68 6.89 -16.96 -2.58
C HIS A 68 6.41 -18.21 -3.33
N GLN A 69 5.44 -18.09 -4.24
CA GLN A 69 4.88 -19.21 -5.00
C GLN A 69 5.67 -19.52 -6.28
N SER A 70 6.15 -18.49 -6.99
CA SER A 70 6.79 -18.59 -8.29
C SER A 70 7.84 -17.49 -8.50
N PHE A 71 8.96 -17.60 -7.80
CA PHE A 71 10.09 -16.67 -7.94
C PHE A 71 10.54 -16.44 -9.40
N THR A 72 10.47 -17.47 -10.25
CA THR A 72 10.90 -17.36 -11.66
C THR A 72 10.01 -16.44 -12.50
N ASN A 73 8.76 -16.22 -12.09
CA ASN A 73 7.78 -15.41 -12.82
C ASN A 73 7.72 -13.96 -12.32
N ILE A 74 8.52 -13.61 -11.30
CA ILE A 74 8.36 -12.32 -10.62
C ILE A 74 8.62 -11.11 -11.52
N ASN A 75 9.53 -11.24 -12.50
CA ASN A 75 9.80 -10.18 -13.47
C ASN A 75 8.55 -9.86 -14.30
N LEU A 76 7.93 -10.90 -14.89
CA LEU A 76 6.71 -10.75 -15.66
C LEU A 76 5.55 -10.21 -14.80
N TYR A 77 5.42 -10.70 -13.56
CA TYR A 77 4.39 -10.21 -12.64
C TYR A 77 4.57 -8.72 -12.31
N THR A 78 5.82 -8.30 -12.07
CA THR A 78 6.18 -6.90 -11.83
C THR A 78 5.87 -6.02 -13.05
N GLU A 79 6.26 -6.47 -14.25
CA GLU A 79 5.94 -5.77 -15.50
C GLU A 79 4.42 -5.60 -15.67
N ASN A 80 3.64 -6.65 -15.41
CA ASN A 80 2.18 -6.58 -15.45
C ASN A 80 1.61 -5.56 -14.44
N GLN A 81 2.13 -5.51 -13.21
CA GLN A 81 1.70 -4.51 -12.23
C GLN A 81 2.02 -3.07 -12.70
N ILE A 82 3.17 -2.86 -13.35
CA ILE A 82 3.53 -1.56 -13.94
C ILE A 82 2.55 -1.19 -15.06
N THR A 83 2.29 -2.09 -16.00
CA THR A 83 1.33 -1.86 -17.09
C THR A 83 -0.07 -1.56 -16.54
N ASN A 84 -0.53 -2.30 -15.54
CA ASN A 84 -1.82 -2.07 -14.90
C ASN A 84 -1.89 -0.69 -14.22
N TYR A 85 -0.82 -0.24 -13.58
CA TYR A 85 -0.75 1.09 -12.98
C TYR A 85 -0.83 2.20 -14.04
N LEU A 86 -0.14 2.03 -15.17
CA LEU A 86 -0.17 2.99 -16.28
C LEU A 86 -1.59 3.12 -16.85
N ASN A 87 -2.26 1.98 -17.10
CA ASN A 87 -3.56 1.90 -17.78
C ASN A 87 -4.78 2.24 -16.89
N ARG A 88 -4.61 2.50 -15.59
CA ARG A 88 -5.72 2.67 -14.62
C ARG A 88 -6.68 3.85 -14.92
N TYR A 89 -6.40 4.65 -15.95
CA TYR A 89 -7.16 5.82 -16.38
C TYR A 89 -7.26 5.94 -17.92
N ASP A 90 -6.87 4.90 -18.69
CA ASP A 90 -6.95 4.89 -20.16
C ASP A 90 -8.31 4.34 -20.67
N GLU A 91 -9.42 4.77 -20.06
CA GLU A 91 -10.79 4.65 -20.59
C GLU A 91 -11.49 6.01 -20.67
#